data_AF-A0AAE3EAP7-F1
#
_entry.id   AF-A0AAE3EAP7-F1
#
_cell.length_a   1.000
_cell.length_b   1.000
_cell.length_c   1.000
_cell.angle_alpha   90.00
_cell.angle_beta   90.00
_cell.angle_gamma   90.00
#
_symmetry.space_group_name_H-M   'P 1'
#
loop_
_entity.id
_entity.type
_entity.pdbx_description
1 polymer ?
#
loop_
_entity_poly.entity_id
_entity_poly.type
_entity_poly.pdbx_seq_one_letter_code
_entity_poly.pdbx_strand_id
1 'polypeptide(L)'
;MELRRMMNMQFRARTCIYVITSLIILTITTAICSLCGIDKFFGSFVDISYFDLLTGQIANTLIVLSLTSVLSSDFGQAYWIDIKDTKLITPFWWCFIGITVYLLTAMVFSITVYAMGCDAGVVVSAVFSTGLLIILTFKMISIYFGKEELKKQLLVEYKHMLILKNSSYVSDYHRRLEKYLEEVEGKEFLGKSRYVKKIKKEIMEIGNGLNSREESTVDEIHKKHIENHCKCIEDLKDIDLKIVEYTLNAIDNNDTGVVRENIELLVECENYDTFFNLIEELFEWDEKYTCKTLLELSKKNMAWVIKDKMCFFKQYALQKLIAQSGKLDAVQNLLSIYDTTNLGMVKLAPKIQEITDKCLLLKSEEARMEQELSNADDLVKAMRSQREHRKELKEKDKKLCDELVAILNHAGTKDLRSFYVPVREAYEAYEEKRFEIVNKYITVIITNYKQDINFIKVSSGITSVDAEIKFTFSYVTDEEIFFINQLIEKDKLNLVISEKDKAILSQMSSVTIDNNLSSDINDENLQIFRATLDIPEV
;
A
#
# COMPACT_ATOMS: atom_id res chain seq x y z
N MET A 1 26.25 -36.43 2.05
CA MET A 1 27.46 -36.46 2.92
C MET A 1 28.73 -36.03 2.15
N GLU A 2 28.89 -36.39 0.88
CA GLU A 2 30.04 -35.99 0.03
C GLU A 2 30.05 -34.51 -0.36
N LEU A 3 28.90 -33.91 -0.67
CA LEU A 3 28.80 -32.45 -0.93
C LEU A 3 29.31 -31.60 0.23
N ARG A 4 29.01 -32.05 1.47
CA ARG A 4 29.47 -31.41 2.72
C ARG A 4 30.99 -31.58 2.92
N ARG A 5 31.60 -32.68 2.43
CA ARG A 5 33.07 -32.87 2.44
C ARG A 5 33.76 -32.03 1.37
N MET A 6 33.19 -31.90 0.17
CA MET A 6 33.71 -31.04 -0.91
C MET A 6 33.68 -29.56 -0.55
N MET A 7 32.56 -29.05 -0.01
CA MET A 7 32.47 -27.66 0.48
C MET A 7 33.50 -27.38 1.58
N ASN A 8 33.72 -28.34 2.49
CA ASN A 8 34.65 -28.18 3.61
C ASN A 8 36.12 -28.20 3.15
N MET A 9 36.46 -28.96 2.11
CA MET A 9 37.79 -28.92 1.48
C MET A 9 38.05 -27.59 0.73
N GLN A 10 37.07 -27.09 -0.03
CA GLN A 10 37.19 -25.79 -0.70
C GLN A 10 37.30 -24.63 0.30
N PHE A 11 36.55 -24.69 1.40
CA PHE A 11 36.64 -23.72 2.50
C PHE A 11 38.03 -23.73 3.14
N ARG A 12 38.54 -24.90 3.54
CA ARG A 12 39.88 -25.04 4.13
C ARG A 12 41.00 -24.57 3.19
N ALA A 13 40.92 -24.89 1.91
CA ALA A 13 41.91 -24.47 0.92
C ALA A 13 41.94 -22.93 0.77
N ARG A 14 40.76 -22.29 0.71
CA ARG A 14 40.66 -20.82 0.66
C ARG A 14 41.20 -20.16 1.94
N THR A 15 40.85 -20.70 3.11
CA THR A 15 41.38 -20.22 4.41
C THR A 15 42.90 -20.28 4.45
N CYS A 16 43.52 -21.39 4.03
CA CYS A 16 44.98 -21.52 3.98
C CYS A 16 45.64 -20.49 3.05
N ILE A 17 45.06 -20.25 1.86
CA ILE A 17 45.55 -19.22 0.93
C ILE A 17 45.51 -17.85 1.61
N TYR A 18 44.40 -17.49 2.26
CA TYR A 18 44.28 -16.20 2.97
C TYR A 18 45.27 -16.06 4.12
N VAL A 19 45.51 -17.11 4.92
CA VAL A 19 46.52 -17.09 5.99
C VAL A 19 47.91 -16.82 5.40
N ILE A 20 48.29 -17.57 4.37
CA ILE A 20 49.62 -17.45 3.73
C ILE A 20 49.80 -16.05 3.13
N THR A 21 48.82 -15.57 2.36
CA THR A 21 48.87 -14.23 1.77
C THR A 21 48.95 -13.14 2.84
N SER A 22 48.18 -13.26 3.92
CA SER A 22 48.19 -12.30 5.04
C SER A 22 49.56 -12.25 5.73
N LEU A 23 50.16 -13.42 6.00
CA LEU A 23 51.50 -13.52 6.59
C LEU A 23 52.57 -12.91 5.67
N ILE A 24 52.50 -13.17 4.36
CA ILE A 24 53.44 -12.60 3.38
C ILE A 24 53.35 -11.07 3.39
N ILE A 25 52.14 -10.51 3.33
CA ILE A 25 51.92 -9.06 3.34
C ILE A 25 52.44 -8.46 4.64
N LEU A 26 52.02 -9.00 5.80
CA LEU A 26 52.45 -8.49 7.11
C LEU A 26 53.98 -8.55 7.27
N THR A 27 54.62 -9.62 6.82
CA THR A 27 56.08 -9.79 6.92
C THR A 27 56.82 -8.82 6.01
N ILE A 28 56.39 -8.68 4.74
CA ILE A 28 57.00 -7.75 3.79
C ILE A 28 56.83 -6.31 4.27
N THR A 29 55.63 -5.92 4.69
CA THR A 29 55.37 -4.57 5.19
C THR A 29 56.14 -4.28 6.48
N THR A 30 56.24 -5.25 7.39
CA THR A 30 57.07 -5.12 8.60
C THR A 30 58.55 -4.94 8.26
N ALA A 31 59.08 -5.71 7.31
CA ALA A 31 60.46 -5.59 6.86
C ALA A 31 60.73 -4.22 6.21
N ILE A 32 59.81 -3.72 5.37
CA ILE A 32 59.90 -2.38 4.78
C ILE A 32 59.85 -1.31 5.87
N CYS A 33 58.94 -1.41 6.83
CA CYS A 33 58.82 -0.45 7.92
C CYS A 33 60.08 -0.40 8.80
N SER A 34 60.68 -1.55 9.08
CA SER A 34 61.94 -1.64 9.84
C SER A 34 63.13 -1.09 9.05
N LEU A 35 63.22 -1.37 7.74
CA LEU A 35 64.28 -0.84 6.87
C LEU A 35 64.18 0.68 6.67
N CYS A 36 62.96 1.21 6.62
CA CYS A 36 62.71 2.65 6.51
C CYS A 36 62.81 3.40 7.86
N GLY A 37 63.09 2.71 8.97
CA GLY A 37 63.21 3.34 10.30
C GLY A 37 61.91 3.93 10.83
N ILE A 38 60.76 3.46 10.34
CA ILE A 38 59.43 3.96 10.73
C ILE A 38 59.12 3.57 12.18
N ASP A 39 59.65 2.44 12.64
CA ASP A 39 59.66 2.01 14.03
C ASP A 39 60.32 3.04 14.97
N LYS A 40 61.43 3.64 14.55
CA LYS A 40 62.12 4.72 15.28
C LYS A 40 61.37 6.05 15.24
N PHE A 41 60.62 6.31 14.16
CA PHE A 41 59.76 7.48 14.05
C PHE A 41 58.57 7.40 15.01
N PHE A 42 57.96 6.22 15.17
CA PHE A 42 56.91 6.02 16.19
C PHE A 42 57.48 5.96 17.61
N GLY A 43 58.68 5.40 17.80
CA GLY A 43 59.39 5.42 19.07
C GLY A 43 59.85 6.81 19.53
N SER A 44 59.87 7.83 18.65
CA SER A 44 60.13 9.23 19.04
C SER A 44 58.89 9.96 19.56
N PHE A 45 57.70 9.38 19.42
CA PHE A 45 56.51 9.83 20.14
C PHE A 45 56.60 9.25 21.55
N VAL A 46 57.06 10.08 22.48
CA VAL A 46 57.29 9.79 23.91
C VAL A 46 56.09 9.04 24.53
N ASP A 47 56.40 7.98 25.28
CA ASP A 47 55.51 7.15 26.12
C ASP A 47 54.48 6.21 25.43
N ILE A 48 54.81 5.61 24.26
CA ILE A 48 54.04 4.46 23.77
C ILE A 48 54.57 3.17 24.40
N SER A 49 53.86 2.65 25.41
CA SER A 49 54.04 1.26 25.85
C SER A 49 53.60 0.32 24.71
N TYR A 50 54.55 -0.41 24.12
CA TYR A 50 54.24 -1.40 23.07
C TYR A 50 53.28 -2.51 23.56
N PHE A 51 53.24 -2.74 24.88
CA PHE A 51 52.24 -3.60 25.50
C PHE A 51 50.82 -3.00 25.43
N ASP A 52 50.69 -1.67 25.62
CA ASP A 52 49.42 -0.96 25.48
C ASP A 52 48.98 -0.93 24.00
N LEU A 53 49.93 -0.83 23.08
CA LEU A 53 49.67 -0.91 21.64
C LEU A 53 49.21 -2.32 21.22
N LEU A 54 49.83 -3.37 21.77
CA LEU A 54 49.43 -4.75 21.54
C LEU A 54 48.03 -5.03 22.10
N THR A 55 47.75 -4.63 23.34
CA THR A 55 46.42 -4.80 23.96
C THR A 55 45.35 -3.98 23.24
N GLY A 56 45.68 -2.76 22.79
CA GLY A 56 44.82 -1.95 21.93
C GLY A 56 44.55 -2.59 20.57
N GLN A 57 45.54 -3.23 19.95
CA GLN A 57 45.36 -3.98 18.69
C GLN A 57 44.49 -5.23 18.89
N ILE A 58 44.64 -5.95 20.00
CA ILE A 58 43.78 -7.09 20.34
C ILE A 58 42.34 -6.61 20.59
N ALA A 59 42.15 -5.53 21.34
CA ALA A 59 40.84 -4.94 21.59
C ALA A 59 40.18 -4.48 20.29
N ASN A 60 40.90 -3.76 19.42
CA ASN A 60 40.41 -3.36 18.10
C ASN A 60 40.07 -4.55 17.23
N THR A 61 40.87 -5.62 17.27
CA THR A 61 40.60 -6.86 16.53
C THR A 61 39.30 -7.51 17.01
N LEU A 62 39.07 -7.57 18.33
CA LEU A 62 37.84 -8.10 18.91
C LEU A 62 36.62 -7.22 18.60
N ILE A 63 36.77 -5.90 18.64
CA ILE A 63 35.70 -4.94 18.27
C ILE A 63 35.38 -5.11 16.79
N VAL A 64 36.38 -5.14 15.91
CA VAL A 64 36.18 -5.34 14.47
C VAL A 64 35.56 -6.71 14.21
N LEU A 65 36.01 -7.78 14.86
CA LEU A 65 35.39 -9.11 14.73
C LEU A 65 33.96 -9.12 15.24
N SER A 66 33.65 -8.44 16.34
CA SER A 66 32.29 -8.32 16.87
C SER A 66 31.41 -7.50 15.94
N LEU A 67 31.90 -6.39 15.41
CA LEU A 67 31.17 -5.54 14.46
C LEU A 67 30.96 -6.27 13.13
N THR A 68 31.99 -6.95 12.63
CA THR A 68 31.90 -7.75 11.40
C THR A 68 31.01 -8.97 11.63
N SER A 69 31.01 -9.55 12.82
CA SER A 69 30.06 -10.60 13.22
C SER A 69 28.65 -10.06 13.28
N VAL A 70 28.38 -8.90 13.90
CA VAL A 70 27.05 -8.25 13.90
C VAL A 70 26.60 -7.87 12.49
N LEU A 71 27.53 -7.53 11.60
CA LEU A 71 27.27 -7.29 10.18
C LEU A 71 27.14 -8.59 9.35
N SER A 72 27.41 -9.77 9.92
CA SER A 72 27.50 -11.08 9.25
C SER A 72 26.50 -12.11 9.82
N SER A 73 26.19 -12.02 11.11
CA SER A 73 25.07 -12.66 11.76
C SER A 73 23.86 -11.76 11.55
N ASP A 74 22.87 -12.29 10.85
CA ASP A 74 21.55 -11.71 10.62
C ASP A 74 21.19 -10.70 11.70
N PHE A 75 21.08 -9.43 11.29
CA PHE A 75 20.43 -8.40 12.08
C PHE A 75 19.02 -8.92 12.38
N GLY A 76 18.82 -9.47 13.58
CA GLY A 76 17.51 -9.49 14.19
C GLY A 76 17.03 -8.05 14.20
N GLN A 77 16.04 -7.78 13.33
CA GLN A 77 15.47 -6.47 12.96
C GLN A 77 16.21 -5.72 11.83
N ALA A 78 16.22 -6.29 10.62
CA ALA A 78 16.44 -5.57 9.36
C ALA A 78 15.19 -5.61 8.45
N TYR A 79 14.22 -4.73 8.74
CA TYR A 79 13.20 -4.18 7.83
C TYR A 79 13.52 -4.34 6.34
N TRP A 80 12.70 -5.00 5.51
CA TRP A 80 12.67 -5.01 4.01
C TRP A 80 13.99 -5.17 3.21
N ILE A 81 15.13 -5.02 3.84
CA ILE A 81 16.43 -4.65 3.26
C ILE A 81 17.36 -5.86 3.28
N ASP A 82 16.88 -7.02 3.70
CA ASP A 82 17.51 -8.29 3.33
C ASP A 82 17.32 -8.62 1.83
N ILE A 83 16.60 -7.80 1.04
CA ILE A 83 16.70 -7.77 -0.46
C ILE A 83 18.16 -7.55 -0.91
N LYS A 84 19.00 -7.04 -0.02
CA LYS A 84 20.43 -6.87 -0.23
C LYS A 84 21.19 -8.20 -0.42
N ASP A 85 20.66 -9.34 0.02
CA ASP A 85 21.29 -10.65 -0.17
C ASP A 85 21.24 -11.17 -1.61
N THR A 86 20.38 -10.61 -2.48
CA THR A 86 20.43 -10.93 -3.91
C THR A 86 21.09 -9.86 -4.78
N LYS A 87 21.39 -8.64 -4.30
CA LYS A 87 22.20 -7.69 -5.11
C LYS A 87 22.81 -6.42 -4.50
N LEU A 88 22.74 -6.13 -3.19
CA LEU A 88 23.36 -4.90 -2.65
C LEU A 88 24.32 -5.09 -1.47
N ILE A 89 24.59 -6.33 -1.07
CA ILE A 89 25.93 -6.73 -0.68
C ILE A 89 26.33 -7.65 -1.83
N THR A 90 26.87 -7.09 -2.92
CA THR A 90 28.15 -7.72 -3.27
C THR A 90 28.94 -7.55 -1.99
N PRO A 91 29.35 -8.63 -1.32
CA PRO A 91 30.32 -8.44 -0.28
C PRO A 91 31.48 -7.96 -1.13
N PHE A 92 31.73 -6.64 -1.13
CA PHE A 92 32.89 -6.09 -1.83
C PHE A 92 34.15 -6.84 -1.35
N TRP A 93 34.00 -7.49 -0.19
CA TRP A 93 34.80 -8.58 0.26
C TRP A 93 34.08 -9.90 0.01
N TRP A 94 34.37 -10.58 -1.10
CA TRP A 94 34.30 -12.06 -1.24
C TRP A 94 35.07 -12.84 -0.13
N CYS A 95 35.43 -12.16 0.95
CA CYS A 95 36.42 -12.45 1.95
C CYS A 95 35.94 -11.97 3.34
N PHE A 96 34.68 -12.10 3.75
CA PHE A 96 34.38 -12.03 5.21
C PHE A 96 35.31 -13.00 5.94
N ILE A 97 35.36 -14.23 5.44
CA ILE A 97 36.33 -15.25 5.82
C ILE A 97 37.77 -14.72 5.72
N GLY A 98 38.13 -14.00 4.66
CA GLY A 98 39.47 -13.43 4.49
C GLY A 98 39.81 -12.28 5.44
N ILE A 99 38.85 -11.43 5.81
CA ILE A 99 39.02 -10.35 6.82
C ILE A 99 39.14 -10.97 8.20
N THR A 100 38.26 -11.90 8.56
CA THR A 100 38.33 -12.65 9.82
C THR A 100 39.66 -13.39 9.93
N VAL A 101 40.07 -14.08 8.87
CA VAL A 101 41.36 -14.78 8.80
C VAL A 101 42.51 -13.79 8.89
N TYR A 102 42.47 -12.66 8.17
CA TYR A 102 43.50 -11.62 8.24
C TYR A 102 43.62 -11.04 9.64
N LEU A 103 42.51 -10.67 10.28
CA LEU A 103 42.49 -10.09 11.63
C LEU A 103 43.02 -11.08 12.68
N LEU A 104 42.59 -12.34 12.62
CA LEU A 104 43.11 -13.39 13.50
C LEU A 104 44.59 -13.66 13.23
N THR A 105 45.00 -13.68 11.96
CA THR A 105 46.41 -13.85 11.57
C THR A 105 47.26 -12.66 12.01
N ALA A 106 46.76 -11.43 11.90
CA ALA A 106 47.42 -10.20 12.31
C ALA A 106 47.56 -10.10 13.83
N MET A 107 46.58 -10.62 14.58
CA MET A 107 46.65 -10.77 16.04
C MET A 107 47.67 -11.82 16.47
N VAL A 108 47.69 -13.01 15.84
CA VAL A 108 48.70 -14.03 16.14
C VAL A 108 50.11 -13.53 15.75
N PHE A 109 50.20 -12.82 14.61
CA PHE A 109 51.43 -12.21 14.13
C PHE A 109 51.94 -11.13 15.10
N SER A 110 51.10 -10.21 15.57
CA SER A 110 51.51 -9.16 16.52
C SER A 110 51.99 -9.74 17.84
N ILE A 111 51.33 -10.76 18.38
CA ILE A 111 51.75 -11.48 19.60
C ILE A 111 53.12 -12.16 19.39
N THR A 112 53.30 -12.83 18.26
CA THR A 112 54.54 -13.55 17.94
C THR A 112 55.71 -12.59 17.75
N VAL A 113 55.48 -11.49 17.03
CA VAL A 113 56.50 -10.48 16.70
C VAL A 113 56.87 -9.65 17.94
N TYR A 114 55.91 -9.38 18.83
CA TYR A 114 56.17 -8.79 20.15
C TYR A 114 57.04 -9.73 21.02
N ALA A 115 56.71 -11.03 21.07
CA ALA A 115 57.50 -12.01 21.82
C ALA A 115 58.94 -12.17 21.28
N MET A 116 59.14 -11.88 20.00
CA MET A 116 60.46 -11.86 19.34
C MET A 116 61.19 -10.52 19.45
N GLY A 117 60.60 -9.50 20.08
CA GLY A 117 61.22 -8.18 20.30
C GLY A 117 61.28 -7.29 19.06
N CYS A 118 60.40 -7.48 18.08
CA CYS A 118 60.34 -6.64 16.88
C CYS A 118 59.12 -5.70 16.92
N ASP A 119 59.34 -4.48 17.40
CA ASP A 119 58.28 -3.50 17.64
C ASP A 119 57.56 -3.02 16.36
N ALA A 120 58.27 -3.03 15.23
CA ALA A 120 57.74 -2.63 13.93
C ALA A 120 56.49 -3.44 13.50
N GLY A 121 56.45 -4.75 13.79
CA GLY A 121 55.32 -5.59 13.39
C GLY A 121 54.06 -5.35 14.21
N VAL A 122 54.21 -4.92 15.47
CA VAL A 122 53.09 -4.54 16.34
C VAL A 122 52.46 -3.25 15.82
N VAL A 123 53.28 -2.26 15.44
CA VAL A 123 52.82 -0.98 14.86
C VAL A 123 52.08 -1.22 13.55
N VAL A 124 52.64 -2.02 12.64
CA VAL A 124 52.00 -2.33 11.35
C VAL A 124 50.64 -3.00 11.58
N SER A 125 50.57 -4.02 12.44
CA SER A 125 49.32 -4.73 12.73
C SER A 125 48.26 -3.79 13.36
N ALA A 126 48.67 -2.92 14.29
CA ALA A 126 47.78 -1.97 14.94
C ALA A 126 47.21 -0.92 13.97
N VAL A 127 48.03 -0.36 13.08
CA VAL A 127 47.60 0.62 12.07
C VAL A 127 46.60 0.01 11.09
N PHE A 128 46.87 -1.19 10.59
CA PHE A 128 45.94 -1.89 9.69
C PHE A 128 44.61 -2.23 10.36
N SER A 129 44.64 -2.74 11.61
CA SER A 129 43.41 -3.03 12.36
C SER A 129 42.58 -1.76 12.62
N THR A 130 43.24 -0.64 12.91
CA THR A 130 42.58 0.65 13.15
C THR A 130 41.99 1.22 11.86
N GLY A 131 42.71 1.13 10.74
CA GLY A 131 42.19 1.53 9.43
C GLY A 131 40.95 0.73 9.02
N LEU A 132 40.93 -0.59 9.27
CA LEU A 132 39.76 -1.43 9.05
C LEU A 132 38.57 -1.03 9.92
N LEU A 133 38.81 -0.73 11.21
CA LEU A 133 37.76 -0.26 12.12
C LEU A 133 37.12 1.04 11.64
N ILE A 134 37.93 2.01 11.20
CA ILE A 134 37.44 3.29 10.65
C ILE A 134 36.56 3.05 9.42
N ILE A 135 37.03 2.24 8.47
CA ILE A 135 36.28 1.92 7.25
C ILE A 135 34.93 1.26 7.57
N LEU A 136 34.92 0.29 8.49
CA LEU A 136 33.70 -0.41 8.89
C LEU A 136 32.73 0.50 9.64
N THR A 137 33.24 1.41 10.49
CA THR A 137 32.42 2.37 11.22
C THR A 137 31.75 3.38 10.28
N PHE A 138 32.50 3.97 9.34
CA PHE A 138 31.92 4.85 8.31
C PHE A 138 30.89 4.13 7.44
N LYS A 139 31.11 2.85 7.14
CA LYS A 139 30.16 2.05 6.37
C LYS A 139 28.89 1.75 7.15
N MET A 140 28.98 1.49 8.46
CA MET A 140 27.82 1.31 9.33
C MET A 140 27.00 2.59 9.42
N ILE A 141 27.66 3.75 9.57
CA ILE A 141 27.03 5.07 9.48
C ILE A 141 26.36 5.25 8.12
N SER A 142 27.04 4.93 7.01
CA SER A 142 26.46 5.05 5.67
C SER A 142 25.25 4.14 5.44
N ILE A 143 25.22 2.93 6.01
CA ILE A 143 24.06 2.01 5.95
C ILE A 143 22.91 2.56 6.80
N TYR A 144 23.21 3.07 7.98
CA TYR A 144 22.23 3.62 8.90
C TYR A 144 21.57 4.90 8.37
N PHE A 145 22.36 5.79 7.76
CA PHE A 145 21.86 7.06 7.19
C PHE A 145 21.41 6.95 5.72
N GLY A 146 21.77 5.89 4.99
CA GLY A 146 21.42 5.68 3.58
C GLY A 146 20.22 4.76 3.32
N LYS A 147 19.52 4.31 4.38
CA LYS A 147 18.43 3.31 4.31
C LYS A 147 17.32 3.72 3.34
N GLU A 148 16.91 4.99 3.36
CA GLU A 148 15.83 5.50 2.51
C GLU A 148 16.20 5.58 1.03
N GLU A 149 17.42 5.99 0.70
CA GLU A 149 17.87 6.02 -0.70
C GLU A 149 18.02 4.61 -1.28
N LEU A 150 18.50 3.68 -0.46
CA LEU A 150 18.60 2.27 -0.83
C LEU A 150 17.22 1.66 -1.06
N LYS A 151 16.24 1.97 -0.19
CA LYS A 151 14.83 1.53 -0.33
C LYS A 151 14.24 1.97 -1.67
N LYS A 152 14.44 3.24 -2.05
CA LYS A 152 13.97 3.76 -3.34
C LYS A 152 14.62 3.04 -4.53
N GLN A 153 15.91 2.72 -4.45
CA GLN A 153 16.59 1.96 -5.51
C GLN A 153 16.02 0.54 -5.63
N LEU A 154 15.84 -0.16 -4.51
CA LEU A 154 15.34 -1.53 -4.47
C LEU A 154 13.90 -1.63 -5.00
N LEU A 155 13.06 -0.65 -4.66
CA LEU A 155 11.68 -0.57 -5.15
C LEU A 155 11.64 -0.49 -6.68
N VAL A 156 12.53 0.33 -7.25
CA VAL A 156 12.68 0.46 -8.70
C VAL A 156 13.12 -0.89 -9.29
N GLU A 157 14.18 -1.51 -8.78
CA GLU A 157 14.68 -2.80 -9.30
C GLU A 157 13.64 -3.94 -9.19
N TYR A 158 12.93 -4.02 -8.07
CA TYR A 158 11.88 -5.03 -7.85
C TYR A 158 10.70 -4.83 -8.82
N LYS A 159 10.27 -3.58 -9.04
CA LYS A 159 9.23 -3.27 -10.04
C LYS A 159 9.66 -3.65 -11.46
N HIS A 160 10.94 -3.47 -11.83
CA HIS A 160 11.45 -3.90 -13.13
C HIS A 160 11.38 -5.42 -13.30
N MET A 161 11.78 -6.19 -12.27
CA MET A 161 11.67 -7.65 -12.29
C MET A 161 10.21 -8.11 -12.42
N LEU A 162 9.28 -7.47 -11.73
CA LEU A 162 7.85 -7.79 -11.84
C LEU A 162 7.28 -7.50 -13.23
N ILE A 163 7.72 -6.43 -13.89
CA ILE A 163 7.33 -6.15 -15.29
C ILE A 163 7.79 -7.29 -16.20
N LEU A 164 9.01 -7.80 -16.00
CA LEU A 164 9.52 -8.93 -16.76
C LEU A 164 8.73 -10.22 -16.48
N LYS A 165 8.43 -10.52 -15.21
CA LYS A 165 7.58 -11.67 -14.79
C LYS A 165 6.17 -11.60 -15.38
N ASN A 166 5.58 -10.41 -15.43
CA ASN A 166 4.19 -10.25 -15.86
C ASN A 166 4.03 -10.13 -17.39
N SER A 167 5.13 -10.12 -18.15
CA SER A 167 5.14 -9.94 -19.59
C SER A 167 5.69 -11.19 -20.29
N SER A 168 4.82 -12.16 -20.56
CA SER A 168 5.20 -13.39 -21.28
C SER A 168 5.65 -13.13 -22.72
N TYR A 169 5.10 -12.08 -23.36
CA TYR A 169 5.47 -11.65 -24.70
C TYR A 169 6.44 -10.48 -24.67
N VAL A 170 7.49 -10.54 -25.48
CA VAL A 170 8.54 -9.51 -25.56
C VAL A 170 8.01 -8.15 -26.03
N SER A 171 6.96 -8.13 -26.86
CA SER A 171 6.30 -6.89 -27.31
C SER A 171 5.51 -6.21 -26.19
N ASP A 172 4.83 -6.98 -25.34
CA ASP A 172 4.19 -6.42 -24.13
C ASP A 172 5.24 -5.93 -23.14
N TYR A 173 6.33 -6.69 -22.98
CA TYR A 173 7.46 -6.31 -22.13
C TYR A 173 8.07 -4.97 -22.59
N HIS A 174 8.36 -4.81 -23.88
CA HIS A 174 8.90 -3.57 -24.44
C HIS A 174 7.99 -2.37 -24.12
N ARG A 175 6.69 -2.48 -24.41
CA ARG A 175 5.70 -1.42 -24.16
C ARG A 175 5.62 -1.04 -22.69
N ARG A 176 5.60 -2.03 -21.78
CA ARG A 176 5.56 -1.76 -20.33
C ARG A 176 6.86 -1.15 -19.82
N LEU A 177 8.00 -1.57 -20.38
CA LEU A 177 9.31 -1.05 -20.02
C LEU A 177 9.48 0.42 -20.44
N GLU A 178 8.93 0.82 -21.60
CA GLU A 178 8.86 2.22 -22.03
C GLU A 178 8.06 3.08 -21.06
N LYS A 179 6.84 2.64 -20.69
CA LYS A 179 6.01 3.35 -19.70
C LYS A 179 6.72 3.45 -18.34
N TYR A 180 7.36 2.38 -17.92
CA TYR A 180 8.11 2.34 -16.66
C TYR A 180 9.33 3.26 -16.68
N LEU A 181 9.99 3.44 -17.83
CA LEU A 181 11.10 4.40 -17.97
C LEU A 181 10.63 5.84 -17.66
N GLU A 182 9.46 6.25 -18.17
CA GLU A 182 8.87 7.57 -17.87
C GLU A 182 8.62 7.74 -16.37
N GLU A 183 8.08 6.71 -15.71
CA GLU A 183 7.87 6.72 -14.25
C GLU A 183 9.19 6.84 -13.47
N VAL A 184 10.24 6.14 -13.89
CA VAL A 184 11.56 6.14 -13.23
C VAL A 184 12.32 7.45 -13.45
N GLU A 185 12.13 8.10 -14.61
CA GLU A 185 12.71 9.42 -14.87
C GLU A 185 12.18 10.49 -13.91
N GLY A 186 10.97 10.33 -13.37
CA GLY A 186 10.39 11.20 -12.33
C GLY A 186 10.86 10.92 -10.90
N LYS A 187 11.47 9.75 -10.61
CA LYS A 187 11.89 9.37 -9.25
C LYS A 187 13.34 9.77 -8.95
N GLU A 188 13.67 10.13 -7.71
CA GLU A 188 15.05 10.38 -7.26
C GLU A 188 15.58 9.22 -6.40
N PHE A 189 16.71 8.63 -6.80
CA PHE A 189 17.40 7.58 -6.06
C PHE A 189 18.88 7.49 -6.46
N LEU A 190 19.68 6.84 -5.61
CA LEU A 190 21.11 6.70 -5.81
C LEU A 190 21.42 5.82 -7.04
N GLY A 191 22.31 6.28 -7.92
CA GLY A 191 22.67 5.53 -9.13
C GLY A 191 21.67 5.62 -10.29
N LYS A 192 20.62 6.45 -10.19
CA LYS A 192 19.60 6.68 -11.24
C LYS A 192 20.18 6.82 -12.64
N SER A 193 21.18 7.68 -12.84
CA SER A 193 21.77 7.92 -14.18
C SER A 193 22.29 6.63 -14.83
N ARG A 194 22.91 5.75 -14.05
CA ARG A 194 23.41 4.46 -14.55
C ARG A 194 22.26 3.51 -14.86
N TYR A 195 21.25 3.46 -13.99
CA TYR A 195 20.09 2.60 -14.13
C TYR A 195 19.22 2.98 -15.34
N VAL A 196 18.90 4.27 -15.49
CA VAL A 196 18.16 4.82 -16.64
C VAL A 196 18.89 4.53 -17.96
N LYS A 197 20.22 4.68 -18.00
CA LYS A 197 21.02 4.31 -19.18
C LYS A 197 20.90 2.83 -19.51
N LYS A 198 20.85 1.96 -18.51
CA LYS A 198 20.69 0.51 -18.70
C LYS A 198 19.32 0.18 -19.30
N ILE A 199 18.24 0.74 -18.77
CA ILE A 199 16.87 0.53 -19.29
C ILE A 199 16.75 1.08 -20.72
N LYS A 200 17.24 2.30 -20.99
CA LYS A 200 17.22 2.87 -22.34
C LYS A 200 17.93 1.99 -23.35
N LYS A 201 19.08 1.41 -22.96
CA LYS A 201 19.81 0.45 -23.79
C LYS A 201 18.99 -0.80 -24.07
N GLU A 202 18.33 -1.35 -23.04
CA GLU A 202 17.49 -2.54 -23.16
C GLU A 202 16.27 -2.31 -24.06
N ILE A 203 15.56 -1.20 -23.89
CA ILE A 203 14.45 -0.79 -24.77
C ILE A 203 14.94 -0.68 -26.21
N MET A 204 16.05 0.01 -26.45
CA MET A 204 16.62 0.18 -27.78
C MET A 204 17.03 -1.16 -28.43
N GLU A 205 17.67 -2.05 -27.67
CA GLU A 205 18.07 -3.39 -28.15
C GLU A 205 16.84 -4.22 -28.56
N ILE A 206 15.80 -4.23 -27.72
CA ILE A 206 14.55 -4.97 -28.00
C ILE A 206 13.80 -4.34 -29.18
N GLY A 207 13.65 -3.01 -29.20
CA GLY A 207 12.95 -2.29 -30.26
C GLY A 207 13.62 -2.43 -31.62
N ASN A 208 14.95 -2.37 -31.69
CA ASN A 208 15.69 -2.63 -32.93
C ASN A 208 15.56 -4.08 -33.40
N GLY A 209 15.58 -5.02 -32.45
CA GLY A 209 15.41 -6.43 -32.74
C GLY A 209 14.02 -6.78 -33.27
N LEU A 210 12.96 -6.24 -32.67
CA LEU A 210 11.57 -6.43 -33.10
C LEU A 210 11.25 -5.79 -34.45
N ASN A 211 11.87 -4.65 -34.76
CA ASN A 211 11.70 -3.96 -36.04
C ASN A 211 12.67 -4.45 -37.13
N SER A 212 13.47 -5.47 -36.85
CA SER A 212 14.39 -6.06 -37.83
C SER A 212 13.62 -6.72 -38.97
N ARG A 213 14.14 -6.59 -40.20
CA ARG A 213 13.63 -7.32 -41.37
C ARG A 213 14.13 -8.77 -41.42
N GLU A 214 15.08 -9.13 -40.57
CA GLU A 214 15.66 -10.47 -40.50
C GLU A 214 14.94 -11.30 -39.43
N GLU A 215 14.29 -12.39 -39.86
CA GLU A 215 13.53 -13.29 -39.00
C GLU A 215 14.40 -13.94 -37.90
N SER A 216 15.67 -14.27 -38.21
CA SER A 216 16.62 -14.82 -37.23
C SER A 216 16.88 -13.89 -36.04
N THR A 217 16.89 -12.58 -36.28
CA THR A 217 17.15 -11.56 -35.26
C THR A 217 15.92 -11.36 -34.37
N VAL A 218 14.72 -11.45 -34.95
CA VAL A 218 13.45 -11.43 -34.20
C VAL A 218 13.35 -12.67 -33.32
N ASP A 219 13.67 -13.85 -33.84
CA ASP A 219 13.65 -15.12 -33.11
C ASP A 219 14.64 -15.14 -31.93
N GLU A 220 15.84 -14.60 -32.11
CA GLU A 220 16.86 -14.54 -31.05
C GLU A 220 16.39 -13.67 -29.87
N ILE A 221 15.73 -12.53 -30.16
CA ILE A 221 15.17 -11.65 -29.14
C ILE A 221 14.04 -12.33 -28.37
N HIS A 222 13.16 -13.08 -29.05
CA HIS A 222 12.11 -13.85 -28.39
C HIS A 222 12.68 -14.94 -27.48
N LYS A 223 13.69 -15.70 -27.95
CA LYS A 223 14.35 -16.74 -27.14
C LYS A 223 15.03 -16.14 -25.91
N LYS A 224 15.80 -15.07 -26.09
CA LYS A 224 16.46 -14.35 -25.00
C LYS A 224 15.46 -13.81 -23.97
N HIS A 225 14.32 -13.28 -24.44
CA HIS A 225 13.23 -12.83 -23.56
C HIS A 225 12.66 -13.97 -22.73
N ILE A 226 12.35 -15.12 -23.35
CA ILE A 226 11.80 -16.29 -22.66
C ILE A 226 12.79 -16.82 -21.62
N GLU A 227 14.07 -16.93 -21.96
CA GLU A 227 15.13 -17.36 -21.01
C GLU A 227 15.22 -16.42 -19.79
N ASN A 228 15.25 -15.11 -20.03
CA ASN A 228 15.29 -14.11 -18.97
C ASN A 228 14.00 -14.13 -18.13
N HIS A 229 12.85 -14.30 -18.76
CA HIS A 229 11.55 -14.38 -18.10
C HIS A 229 11.47 -15.60 -17.17
N CYS A 230 11.85 -16.80 -17.65
CA CYS A 230 11.88 -18.01 -16.82
C CYS A 230 12.82 -17.86 -15.63
N LYS A 231 14.03 -17.34 -15.85
CA LYS A 231 14.98 -17.09 -14.75
C LYS A 231 14.45 -16.07 -13.75
N CYS A 232 13.81 -15.00 -14.24
CA CYS A 232 13.24 -13.97 -13.38
C CYS A 232 12.10 -14.50 -12.51
N ILE A 233 11.29 -15.45 -13.01
CA ILE A 233 10.25 -16.11 -12.23
C ILE A 233 10.86 -16.86 -11.03
N GLU A 234 11.96 -17.59 -11.25
CA GLU A 234 12.66 -18.31 -10.18
C GLU A 234 13.26 -17.33 -9.15
N ASP A 235 14.00 -16.32 -9.61
CA ASP A 235 14.61 -15.31 -8.73
C ASP A 235 13.55 -14.56 -7.89
N LEU A 236 12.41 -14.19 -8.50
CA LEU A 236 11.32 -13.51 -7.80
C LEU A 236 10.58 -14.42 -6.82
N LYS A 237 10.46 -15.72 -7.11
CA LYS A 237 9.79 -16.66 -6.20
C LYS A 237 10.50 -16.70 -4.85
N ASP A 238 11.83 -16.74 -4.85
CA ASP A 238 12.63 -16.75 -3.61
C ASP A 238 12.50 -15.42 -2.85
N ILE A 239 12.48 -14.30 -3.58
CA ILE A 239 12.27 -12.97 -2.99
C ILE A 239 10.86 -12.88 -2.36
N ASP A 240 9.83 -13.29 -3.10
CA ASP A 240 8.43 -13.25 -2.66
C ASP A 240 8.23 -14.14 -1.41
N LEU A 241 8.85 -15.33 -1.36
CA LEU A 241 8.82 -16.20 -0.18
C LEU A 241 9.43 -15.54 1.05
N LYS A 242 10.59 -14.89 0.89
CA LYS A 242 11.23 -14.15 1.98
C LYS A 242 10.35 -13.01 2.47
N ILE A 243 9.78 -12.22 1.57
CA ILE A 243 8.87 -11.11 1.93
C ILE A 243 7.73 -11.64 2.80
N VAL A 244 7.14 -12.77 2.42
CA VAL A 244 6.08 -13.42 3.20
C VAL A 244 6.59 -13.80 4.59
N GLU A 245 7.66 -14.57 4.67
CA GLU A 245 8.23 -15.04 5.95
C GLU A 245 8.55 -13.88 6.90
N TYR A 246 9.19 -12.82 6.40
CA TYR A 246 9.52 -11.65 7.21
C TYR A 246 8.28 -10.86 7.65
N THR A 247 7.27 -10.76 6.79
CA THR A 247 6.03 -10.08 7.17
C THR A 247 5.33 -10.83 8.28
N LEU A 248 5.27 -12.17 8.20
CA LEU A 248 4.69 -13.01 9.25
C LEU A 248 5.47 -12.90 10.56
N ASN A 249 6.81 -12.99 10.51
CA ASN A 249 7.65 -12.77 11.68
C ASN A 249 7.46 -11.36 12.28
N ALA A 250 7.26 -10.33 11.45
CA ALA A 250 7.01 -8.97 11.93
C ALA A 250 5.63 -8.84 12.59
N ILE A 251 4.62 -9.53 12.07
CA ILE A 251 3.28 -9.64 12.69
C ILE A 251 3.40 -10.29 14.07
N ASP A 252 4.08 -11.44 14.17
CA ASP A 252 4.27 -12.17 15.43
C ASP A 252 5.01 -11.35 16.49
N ASN A 253 5.96 -10.52 16.06
CA ASN A 253 6.73 -9.63 16.93
C ASN A 253 6.06 -8.26 17.14
N ASN A 254 4.90 -8.02 16.54
CA ASN A 254 4.15 -6.77 16.55
C ASN A 254 4.97 -5.53 16.07
N ASP A 255 5.88 -5.73 15.11
CA ASP A 255 6.64 -4.65 14.47
C ASP A 255 5.81 -4.00 13.37
N THR A 256 4.94 -3.10 13.78
CA THR A 256 4.01 -2.40 12.88
C THR A 256 4.69 -1.62 11.76
N GLY A 257 5.95 -1.20 11.96
CA GLY A 257 6.71 -0.48 10.95
C GLY A 257 7.08 -1.39 9.78
N VAL A 258 7.66 -2.55 10.08
CA VAL A 258 8.05 -3.54 9.05
C VAL A 258 6.83 -4.02 8.28
N VAL A 259 5.73 -4.35 8.98
CA VAL A 259 4.51 -4.85 8.33
C VAL A 259 3.97 -3.83 7.33
N ARG A 260 3.85 -2.56 7.72
CA ARG A 260 3.33 -1.51 6.84
C ARG A 260 4.22 -1.28 5.64
N GLU A 261 5.54 -1.21 5.86
CA GLU A 261 6.46 -1.08 4.74
C GLU A 261 6.31 -2.28 3.79
N ASN A 262 6.21 -3.51 4.32
CA ASN A 262 6.03 -4.75 3.55
C ASN A 262 4.80 -4.70 2.65
N ILE A 263 3.69 -4.21 3.18
CA ILE A 263 2.47 -4.11 2.40
C ILE A 263 2.55 -2.97 1.38
N GLU A 264 3.12 -1.82 1.76
CA GLU A 264 3.30 -0.68 0.85
C GLU A 264 4.15 -1.04 -0.38
N LEU A 265 5.24 -1.80 -0.23
CA LEU A 265 6.02 -2.21 -1.40
C LEU A 265 5.22 -3.13 -2.32
N LEU A 266 4.56 -4.14 -1.78
CA LEU A 266 3.78 -5.10 -2.58
C LEU A 266 2.67 -4.37 -3.35
N VAL A 267 2.05 -3.37 -2.72
CA VAL A 267 1.02 -2.52 -3.31
C VAL A 267 1.59 -1.55 -4.36
N GLU A 268 2.71 -0.88 -4.09
CA GLU A 268 3.33 0.09 -5.03
C GLU A 268 3.93 -0.60 -6.26
N CYS A 269 4.50 -1.80 -6.06
CA CYS A 269 5.08 -2.61 -7.13
C CYS A 269 4.05 -3.49 -7.85
N GLU A 270 2.78 -3.47 -7.44
CA GLU A 270 1.68 -4.22 -8.05
C GLU A 270 1.86 -5.76 -7.95
N ASN A 271 2.57 -6.26 -6.92
CA ASN A 271 2.69 -7.70 -6.67
C ASN A 271 1.52 -8.20 -5.81
N TYR A 272 0.33 -8.20 -6.42
CA TYR A 272 -0.90 -8.55 -5.72
C TYR A 272 -0.97 -10.02 -5.31
N ASP A 273 -0.33 -10.94 -6.05
CA ASP A 273 -0.35 -12.36 -5.71
C ASP A 273 0.28 -12.61 -4.33
N THR A 274 1.46 -12.03 -4.08
CA THR A 274 2.14 -12.15 -2.78
C THR A 274 1.39 -11.41 -1.68
N PHE A 275 0.80 -10.25 -1.98
CA PHE A 275 -0.06 -9.53 -1.03
C PHE A 275 -1.27 -10.37 -0.61
N PHE A 276 -1.97 -11.03 -1.55
CA PHE A 276 -3.10 -11.90 -1.23
C PHE A 276 -2.69 -13.16 -0.47
N ASN A 277 -1.44 -13.59 -0.52
CA ASN A 277 -0.96 -14.69 0.34
C ASN A 277 -0.81 -14.26 1.81
N LEU A 278 -0.67 -12.96 2.07
CA LEU A 278 -0.50 -12.40 3.43
C LEU A 278 -1.82 -11.86 4.01
N ILE A 279 -2.87 -11.79 3.21
CA ILE A 279 -4.07 -11.01 3.52
C ILE A 279 -4.84 -11.51 4.75
N GLU A 280 -4.87 -12.83 4.98
CA GLU A 280 -5.54 -13.42 6.14
C GLU A 280 -4.82 -13.05 7.43
N GLU A 281 -3.50 -13.25 7.47
CA GLU A 281 -2.65 -12.92 8.62
C GLU A 281 -2.61 -11.42 8.90
N LEU A 282 -2.56 -10.59 7.86
CA LEU A 282 -2.69 -9.13 7.98
C LEU A 282 -4.02 -8.72 8.56
N PHE A 283 -5.10 -9.40 8.16
CA PHE A 283 -6.44 -9.11 8.63
C PHE A 283 -6.62 -9.51 10.09
N GLU A 284 -6.02 -10.63 10.52
CA GLU A 284 -5.99 -11.03 11.93
C GLU A 284 -5.14 -10.08 12.79
N TRP A 285 -4.06 -9.56 12.23
CA TRP A 285 -3.19 -8.58 12.88
C TRP A 285 -3.85 -7.20 13.04
N ASP A 286 -4.36 -6.61 11.95
CA ASP A 286 -5.07 -5.33 11.95
C ASP A 286 -6.14 -5.30 10.85
N GLU A 287 -7.37 -5.64 11.25
CA GLU A 287 -8.56 -5.61 10.40
C GLU A 287 -8.82 -4.23 9.78
N LYS A 288 -8.53 -3.13 10.49
CA LYS A 288 -8.82 -1.77 10.02
C LYS A 288 -7.82 -1.37 8.95
N TYR A 289 -6.54 -1.61 9.19
CA TYR A 289 -5.49 -1.35 8.21
C TYR A 289 -5.72 -2.18 6.95
N THR A 290 -5.99 -3.47 7.09
CA THR A 290 -6.17 -4.37 5.96
C THR A 290 -7.37 -3.99 5.09
N CYS A 291 -8.53 -3.72 5.69
CA CYS A 291 -9.70 -3.25 4.96
C CYS A 291 -9.48 -1.90 4.27
N LYS A 292 -8.73 -0.98 4.89
CA LYS A 292 -8.39 0.31 4.27
C LYS A 292 -7.49 0.13 3.04
N THR A 293 -6.43 -0.68 3.16
CA THR A 293 -5.51 -0.99 2.05
C THR A 293 -6.26 -1.63 0.88
N LEU A 294 -7.18 -2.56 1.16
CA LEU A 294 -8.02 -3.18 0.13
C LEU A 294 -8.94 -2.18 -0.57
N LEU A 295 -9.46 -1.18 0.14
CA LEU A 295 -10.28 -0.13 -0.43
C LEU A 295 -9.45 0.75 -1.38
N GLU A 296 -8.26 1.15 -0.97
CA GLU A 296 -7.33 1.91 -1.82
C GLU A 296 -6.95 1.12 -3.08
N LEU A 297 -6.73 -0.19 -2.96
CA LEU A 297 -6.48 -1.08 -4.09
C LEU A 297 -7.66 -1.17 -5.06
N SER A 298 -8.90 -1.29 -4.56
CA SER A 298 -10.09 -1.35 -5.41
C SER A 298 -10.28 -0.09 -6.26
N LYS A 299 -9.89 1.08 -5.74
CA LYS A 299 -9.98 2.37 -6.45
C LYS A 299 -9.01 2.46 -7.62
N LYS A 300 -7.88 1.73 -7.58
CA LYS A 300 -6.85 1.74 -8.64
C LYS A 300 -7.27 1.01 -9.92
N ASN A 301 -8.45 0.37 -9.96
CA ASN A 301 -9.08 -0.22 -11.15
C ASN A 301 -8.16 -1.18 -11.94
N MET A 302 -7.50 -2.11 -11.23
CA MET A 302 -6.56 -3.05 -11.83
C MET A 302 -7.10 -4.49 -11.78
N ALA A 303 -7.04 -5.15 -12.94
CA ALA A 303 -7.17 -6.60 -13.20
C ALA A 303 -8.43 -7.37 -12.70
N TRP A 304 -8.97 -8.22 -13.59
CA TRP A 304 -9.99 -9.24 -13.27
C TRP A 304 -9.54 -10.22 -12.16
N VAL A 305 -8.25 -10.54 -12.09
CA VAL A 305 -7.64 -11.43 -11.08
C VAL A 305 -7.75 -10.86 -9.66
N ILE A 306 -7.60 -9.55 -9.52
CA ILE A 306 -7.79 -8.86 -8.23
C ILE A 306 -9.26 -8.95 -7.82
N LYS A 307 -10.20 -8.80 -8.76
CA LYS A 307 -11.65 -8.90 -8.46
C LYS A 307 -12.04 -10.27 -7.91
N ASP A 308 -11.53 -11.36 -8.48
CA ASP A 308 -11.89 -12.73 -8.06
C ASP A 308 -11.33 -13.08 -6.67
N LYS A 309 -10.02 -12.86 -6.46
CA LYS A 309 -9.38 -13.05 -5.14
C LYS A 309 -9.97 -12.13 -4.06
N MET A 310 -10.32 -10.89 -4.42
CA MET A 310 -11.01 -9.97 -3.50
C MET A 310 -12.42 -10.47 -3.17
N CYS A 311 -13.20 -10.97 -4.12
CA CYS A 311 -14.54 -11.50 -3.87
C CYS A 311 -14.53 -12.63 -2.83
N PHE A 312 -13.61 -13.59 -2.97
CA PHE A 312 -13.47 -14.67 -1.99
C PHE A 312 -13.06 -14.13 -0.61
N PHE A 313 -12.03 -13.29 -0.55
CA PHE A 313 -11.57 -12.72 0.71
C PHE A 313 -12.63 -11.83 1.39
N LYS A 314 -13.43 -11.09 0.62
CA LYS A 314 -14.52 -10.26 1.14
C LYS A 314 -15.57 -11.07 1.88
N GLN A 315 -15.95 -12.23 1.34
CA GLN A 315 -16.91 -13.11 2.00
C GLN A 315 -16.34 -13.65 3.31
N TYR A 316 -15.09 -14.12 3.30
CA TYR A 316 -14.38 -14.57 4.48
C TYR A 316 -14.26 -13.47 5.56
N ALA A 317 -13.72 -12.30 5.19
CA ALA A 317 -13.48 -11.20 6.11
C ALA A 317 -14.79 -10.64 6.68
N LEU A 318 -15.85 -10.52 5.88
CA LEU A 318 -17.15 -10.03 6.36
C LEU A 318 -17.75 -11.00 7.39
N GLN A 319 -17.68 -12.30 7.12
CA GLN A 319 -18.11 -13.32 8.08
C GLN A 319 -17.29 -13.28 9.37
N LYS A 320 -15.96 -13.12 9.29
CA LYS A 320 -15.10 -13.01 10.48
C LYS A 320 -15.34 -11.75 11.31
N LEU A 321 -15.42 -10.57 10.67
CA LEU A 321 -15.73 -9.30 11.35
C LEU A 321 -17.04 -9.42 12.13
N ILE A 322 -18.06 -10.00 11.50
CA ILE A 322 -19.38 -10.11 12.10
C ILE A 322 -19.40 -11.18 13.18
N ALA A 323 -18.73 -12.32 13.00
CA ALA A 323 -18.59 -13.31 14.07
C ALA A 323 -17.87 -12.75 15.30
N GLN A 324 -16.78 -11.99 15.11
CA GLN A 324 -15.89 -11.56 16.19
C GLN A 324 -16.17 -10.14 16.76
N SER A 325 -17.23 -9.45 16.29
CA SER A 325 -17.50 -8.04 16.67
C SER A 325 -16.37 -7.07 16.25
N GLY A 326 -15.84 -7.25 15.04
CA GLY A 326 -14.84 -6.37 14.46
C GLY A 326 -15.29 -4.91 14.38
N LYS A 327 -14.34 -3.98 14.28
CA LYS A 327 -14.58 -2.54 14.28
C LYS A 327 -15.51 -2.12 13.14
N LEU A 328 -16.46 -1.23 13.44
CA LEU A 328 -17.43 -0.70 12.47
C LEU A 328 -16.76 -0.11 11.21
N ASP A 329 -15.64 0.62 11.37
CA ASP A 329 -14.85 1.16 10.26
C ASP A 329 -14.34 0.07 9.30
N ALA A 330 -13.92 -1.09 9.83
CA ALA A 330 -13.40 -2.20 9.02
C ALA A 330 -14.54 -2.84 8.21
N VAL A 331 -15.71 -2.98 8.83
CA VAL A 331 -16.94 -3.45 8.18
C VAL A 331 -17.36 -2.49 7.07
N GLN A 332 -17.41 -1.18 7.34
CA GLN A 332 -17.76 -0.16 6.34
C GLN A 332 -16.78 -0.11 5.17
N ASN A 333 -15.47 -0.17 5.45
CA ASN A 333 -14.44 -0.24 4.41
C ASN A 333 -14.62 -1.48 3.54
N LEU A 334 -14.82 -2.66 4.13
CA LEU A 334 -15.00 -3.91 3.37
C LEU A 334 -16.28 -3.91 2.52
N LEU A 335 -17.38 -3.38 3.05
CA LEU A 335 -18.67 -3.27 2.35
C LEU A 335 -18.62 -2.29 1.17
N SER A 336 -17.82 -1.22 1.28
CA SER A 336 -17.57 -0.28 0.18
C SER A 336 -16.86 -0.95 -1.01
N ILE A 337 -16.11 -2.01 -0.74
CA ILE A 337 -15.41 -2.79 -1.76
C ILE A 337 -16.34 -3.87 -2.32
N TYR A 338 -17.27 -4.41 -1.51
CA TYR A 338 -18.06 -5.61 -1.79
C TYR A 338 -18.85 -5.51 -3.10
N ASP A 339 -19.53 -4.40 -3.37
CA ASP A 339 -20.30 -4.19 -4.59
C ASP A 339 -19.88 -2.90 -5.31
N THR A 340 -18.93 -3.00 -6.24
CA THR A 340 -18.51 -1.86 -7.08
C THR A 340 -19.57 -1.44 -8.10
N THR A 341 -20.70 -2.15 -8.21
CA THR A 341 -21.84 -1.76 -9.04
C THR A 341 -22.83 -0.87 -8.31
N ASN A 342 -22.70 -0.75 -6.98
CA ASN A 342 -23.37 0.27 -6.20
C ASN A 342 -22.71 1.62 -6.47
N LEU A 343 -23.47 2.52 -7.08
CA LEU A 343 -22.98 3.79 -7.57
C LEU A 343 -23.19 4.92 -6.57
N GLY A 344 -23.89 4.70 -5.45
CA GLY A 344 -23.97 5.64 -4.32
C GLY A 344 -24.29 7.07 -4.73
N MET A 345 -25.40 7.26 -5.46
CA MET A 345 -25.86 8.56 -5.99
C MET A 345 -24.86 9.27 -6.92
N VAL A 346 -23.69 8.72 -7.25
CA VAL A 346 -22.66 9.36 -8.08
C VAL A 346 -23.18 9.76 -9.46
N LYS A 347 -24.07 8.96 -10.06
CA LYS A 347 -24.70 9.29 -11.36
C LYS A 347 -25.91 10.21 -11.24
N LEU A 348 -26.58 10.22 -10.09
CA LEU A 348 -27.81 10.95 -9.86
C LEU A 348 -27.52 12.37 -9.35
N ALA A 349 -26.53 12.53 -8.47
CA ALA A 349 -26.19 13.80 -7.83
C ALA A 349 -25.90 14.94 -8.82
N PRO A 350 -25.12 14.74 -9.93
CA PRO A 350 -24.92 15.81 -10.90
C PRO A 350 -26.21 16.25 -11.61
N LYS A 351 -27.10 15.28 -11.93
CA LYS A 351 -28.39 15.56 -12.59
C LYS A 351 -29.35 16.28 -11.65
N ILE A 352 -29.36 15.90 -10.39
CA ILE A 352 -30.13 16.55 -9.33
C ILE A 352 -29.61 17.97 -9.13
N GLN A 353 -28.28 18.16 -9.04
CA GLN A 353 -27.67 19.48 -8.91
C GLN A 353 -28.05 20.41 -10.06
N GLU A 354 -28.02 19.92 -11.31
CA GLU A 354 -28.41 20.70 -12.48
C GLU A 354 -29.87 21.22 -12.37
N ILE A 355 -30.79 20.40 -11.86
CA ILE A 355 -32.18 20.80 -11.65
C ILE A 355 -32.29 21.78 -10.48
N THR A 356 -31.59 21.53 -9.38
CA THR A 356 -31.54 22.41 -8.21
C THR A 356 -31.02 23.80 -8.58
N ASP A 357 -29.97 23.90 -9.40
CA ASP A 357 -29.42 25.16 -9.89
C ASP A 357 -30.45 25.92 -10.76
N LYS A 358 -31.19 25.21 -11.62
CA LYS A 358 -32.29 25.80 -12.42
C LYS A 358 -33.42 26.31 -11.52
N CYS A 359 -33.77 25.59 -10.44
CA CYS A 359 -34.76 26.04 -9.47
C CYS A 359 -34.30 27.30 -8.71
N LEU A 360 -33.02 27.38 -8.34
CA LEU A 360 -32.45 28.58 -7.69
C LEU A 360 -32.49 29.80 -8.61
N LEU A 361 -32.23 29.62 -9.91
CA LEU A 361 -32.35 30.68 -10.90
C LEU A 361 -33.80 31.19 -11.01
N LEU A 362 -34.79 30.28 -11.08
CA LEU A 362 -36.21 30.68 -11.11
C LEU A 362 -36.62 31.46 -9.86
N LYS A 363 -36.16 31.05 -8.68
CA LYS A 363 -36.41 31.79 -7.43
C LYS A 363 -35.79 33.18 -7.45
N SER A 364 -34.58 33.33 -8.00
CA SER A 364 -33.95 34.65 -8.14
C SER A 364 -34.72 35.57 -9.09
N GLU A 365 -35.32 35.01 -10.16
CA GLU A 365 -36.20 35.74 -11.07
C GLU A 365 -37.51 36.15 -10.38
N GLU A 366 -38.11 35.26 -9.58
CA GLU A 366 -39.32 35.55 -8.80
C GLU A 366 -39.07 36.66 -7.77
N ALA A 367 -37.97 36.57 -7.01
CA ALA A 367 -37.56 37.59 -6.04
C ALA A 367 -37.30 38.95 -6.71
N ARG A 368 -36.68 38.98 -7.90
CA ARG A 368 -36.49 40.21 -8.66
C ARG A 368 -37.82 40.82 -9.08
N MET A 369 -38.77 40.01 -9.54
CA MET A 369 -40.11 40.50 -9.89
C MET A 369 -40.88 41.04 -8.69
N GLU A 370 -40.72 40.43 -7.51
CA GLU A 370 -41.31 40.95 -6.27
C GLU A 370 -40.67 42.27 -5.83
N GLN A 371 -39.35 42.42 -5.99
CA GLN A 371 -38.66 43.67 -5.75
C GLN A 371 -39.09 44.78 -6.72
N GLU A 372 -39.24 44.45 -8.01
CA GLU A 372 -39.79 45.37 -9.02
C GLU A 372 -41.24 45.77 -8.70
N LEU A 373 -42.05 44.85 -8.20
CA LEU A 373 -43.42 45.13 -7.76
C LEU A 373 -43.45 46.05 -6.54
N SER A 374 -42.55 45.83 -5.57
CA SER A 374 -42.42 46.66 -4.38
C SER A 374 -41.98 48.09 -4.69
N ASN A 375 -41.31 48.31 -5.82
CA ASN A 375 -40.78 49.61 -6.24
C ASN A 375 -41.69 50.33 -7.27
N ALA A 376 -42.85 49.77 -7.61
CA ALA A 376 -43.72 50.31 -8.67
C ALA A 376 -44.71 51.37 -8.16
N ASP A 377 -44.77 52.52 -8.85
CA ASP A 377 -45.70 53.63 -8.54
C ASP A 377 -47.19 53.26 -8.72
N ASP A 378 -47.51 52.34 -9.63
CA ASP A 378 -48.88 51.84 -9.88
C ASP A 378 -48.92 50.31 -9.84
N LEU A 379 -49.16 49.80 -8.63
CA LEU A 379 -49.12 48.39 -8.27
C LEU A 379 -50.09 47.53 -9.10
N VAL A 380 -51.25 48.08 -9.48
CA VAL A 380 -52.29 47.34 -10.24
C VAL A 380 -51.86 47.15 -11.69
N LYS A 381 -51.20 48.14 -12.30
CA LYS A 381 -50.68 48.05 -13.66
C LYS A 381 -49.47 47.10 -13.72
N ALA A 382 -48.56 47.18 -12.74
CA ALA A 382 -47.41 46.28 -12.61
C ALA A 382 -47.84 44.82 -12.38
N MET A 383 -48.85 44.57 -11.54
CA MET A 383 -49.42 43.23 -11.35
C MET A 383 -50.05 42.68 -12.64
N ARG A 384 -50.71 43.52 -13.46
CA ARG A 384 -51.26 43.07 -14.74
C ARG A 384 -50.18 42.70 -15.75
N SER A 385 -49.10 43.47 -15.84
CA SER A 385 -47.99 43.18 -16.76
C SER A 385 -47.18 41.95 -16.33
N GLN A 386 -47.05 41.69 -15.03
CA GLN A 386 -46.33 40.52 -14.51
C GLN A 386 -47.18 39.24 -14.44
N ARG A 387 -48.49 39.29 -14.71
CA ARG A 387 -49.40 38.15 -14.52
C ARG A 387 -49.07 36.97 -15.43
N GLU A 388 -48.66 37.23 -16.67
CA GLU A 388 -48.26 36.19 -17.62
C GLU A 388 -46.91 35.58 -17.23
N HIS A 389 -45.91 36.40 -16.89
CA HIS A 389 -44.62 35.91 -16.39
C HIS A 389 -44.73 35.08 -15.10
N ARG A 390 -45.57 35.46 -14.14
CA ARG A 390 -45.80 34.66 -12.93
C ARG A 390 -46.44 33.30 -13.24
N LYS A 391 -47.29 33.21 -14.27
CA LYS A 391 -47.83 31.92 -14.72
C LYS A 391 -46.74 31.07 -15.37
N GLU A 392 -45.91 31.67 -16.23
CA GLU A 392 -44.80 30.98 -16.88
C GLU A 392 -43.76 30.45 -15.88
N LEU A 393 -43.43 31.23 -14.84
CA LEU A 393 -42.52 30.81 -13.76
C LEU A 393 -43.08 29.61 -12.99
N LYS A 394 -44.35 29.64 -12.60
CA LYS A 394 -45.00 28.50 -11.92
C LYS A 394 -45.05 27.24 -12.78
N GLU A 395 -45.24 27.39 -14.09
CA GLU A 395 -45.26 26.25 -15.01
C GLU A 395 -43.86 25.67 -15.23
N LYS A 396 -42.82 26.51 -15.29
CA LYS A 396 -41.41 26.08 -15.30
C LYS A 396 -41.02 25.37 -14.01
N ASP A 397 -41.40 25.91 -12.86
CA ASP A 397 -41.11 25.33 -11.54
C ASP A 397 -41.76 23.94 -11.40
N LYS A 398 -43.04 23.81 -11.77
CA LYS A 398 -43.73 22.52 -11.79
C LYS A 398 -43.04 21.51 -12.71
N LYS A 399 -42.61 21.94 -13.90
CA LYS A 399 -41.92 21.06 -14.86
C LYS A 399 -40.59 20.56 -14.33
N LEU A 400 -39.81 21.40 -13.66
CA LEU A 400 -38.55 20.99 -13.01
C LEU A 400 -38.80 20.02 -11.85
N CYS A 401 -39.86 20.23 -11.08
CA CYS A 401 -40.28 19.29 -10.03
C CYS A 401 -40.65 17.92 -10.63
N ASP A 402 -41.44 17.89 -11.71
CA ASP A 402 -41.82 16.65 -12.39
C ASP A 402 -40.59 15.92 -12.99
N GLU A 403 -39.61 16.67 -13.53
CA GLU A 403 -38.35 16.13 -14.06
C GLU A 403 -37.48 15.51 -12.95
N LEU A 404 -37.40 16.17 -11.79
CA LEU A 404 -36.69 15.64 -10.62
C LEU A 404 -37.32 14.34 -10.11
N VAL A 405 -38.65 14.32 -9.95
CA VAL A 405 -39.41 13.13 -9.55
C VAL A 405 -39.21 12.00 -10.55
N ALA A 406 -39.18 12.30 -11.86
CA ALA A 406 -38.92 11.30 -12.89
C ALA A 406 -37.51 10.70 -12.77
N ILE A 407 -36.47 11.51 -12.55
CA ILE A 407 -35.09 11.01 -12.38
C ILE A 407 -34.99 10.09 -11.16
N LEU A 408 -35.61 10.50 -10.06
CA LEU A 408 -35.59 9.74 -8.82
C LEU A 408 -36.40 8.43 -8.94
N ASN A 409 -37.58 8.46 -9.57
CA ASN A 409 -38.42 7.25 -9.78
C ASN A 409 -37.79 6.22 -10.72
N HIS A 410 -36.88 6.62 -11.61
CA HIS A 410 -36.16 5.71 -12.49
C HIS A 410 -34.84 5.20 -11.90
N ALA A 411 -34.46 5.64 -10.69
CA ALA A 411 -33.26 5.18 -10.01
C ALA A 411 -33.41 3.71 -9.59
N GLY A 412 -32.45 2.86 -9.96
CA GLY A 412 -32.37 1.50 -9.44
C GLY A 412 -31.82 1.49 -8.01
N THR A 413 -32.01 0.39 -7.29
CA THR A 413 -31.43 0.20 -5.94
C THR A 413 -29.92 0.40 -5.93
N LYS A 414 -29.23 0.01 -7.01
CA LYS A 414 -27.78 0.21 -7.19
C LYS A 414 -27.36 1.67 -7.37
N ASP A 415 -28.22 2.50 -7.93
CA ASP A 415 -27.93 3.94 -8.08
C ASP A 415 -28.09 4.68 -6.74
N LEU A 416 -28.90 4.12 -5.83
CA LEU A 416 -29.23 4.72 -4.53
C LEU A 416 -28.29 4.28 -3.41
N ARG A 417 -27.80 3.03 -3.44
CA ARG A 417 -26.94 2.47 -2.39
C ARG A 417 -25.49 2.88 -2.59
N SER A 418 -24.85 3.35 -1.52
CA SER A 418 -23.40 3.55 -1.49
C SER A 418 -22.67 2.31 -0.97
N PHE A 419 -23.37 1.45 -0.23
CA PHE A 419 -22.80 0.30 0.46
C PHE A 419 -23.57 -0.99 0.15
N TYR A 420 -22.89 -2.13 0.26
CA TYR A 420 -23.56 -3.42 0.23
C TYR A 420 -24.50 -3.60 1.43
N VAL A 421 -25.64 -4.26 1.20
CA VAL A 421 -26.67 -4.51 2.21
C VAL A 421 -26.83 -6.02 2.38
N PRO A 422 -26.30 -6.62 3.46
CA PRO A 422 -26.20 -8.08 3.62
C PRO A 422 -27.50 -8.75 4.10
N VAL A 423 -28.60 -8.53 3.38
CA VAL A 423 -29.93 -9.04 3.78
C VAL A 423 -29.98 -10.57 3.73
N ARG A 424 -29.41 -11.17 2.68
CA ARG A 424 -29.42 -12.61 2.49
C ARG A 424 -28.57 -13.32 3.54
N GLU A 425 -27.38 -12.80 3.84
CA GLU A 425 -26.51 -13.33 4.87
C GLU A 425 -27.14 -13.23 6.26
N ALA A 426 -27.88 -12.14 6.54
CA ALA A 426 -28.66 -12.03 7.77
C ALA A 426 -29.71 -13.14 7.88
N TYR A 427 -30.40 -13.45 6.78
CA TYR A 427 -31.39 -14.52 6.73
C TYR A 427 -30.76 -15.91 6.89
N GLU A 428 -29.67 -16.19 6.17
CA GLU A 428 -28.96 -17.47 6.28
C GLU A 428 -28.41 -17.70 7.70
N ALA A 429 -27.83 -16.67 8.32
CA ALA A 429 -27.39 -16.72 9.72
C ALA A 429 -28.55 -16.99 10.69
N TYR A 430 -29.75 -16.47 10.38
CA TYR A 430 -30.95 -16.73 11.16
C TYR A 430 -31.39 -18.20 11.06
N GLU A 431 -31.39 -18.78 9.85
CA GLU A 431 -31.72 -20.19 9.63
C GLU A 431 -30.76 -21.12 10.39
N GLU A 432 -29.49 -20.75 10.46
CA GLU A 432 -28.47 -21.45 11.22
C GLU A 432 -28.51 -21.20 12.74
N LYS A 433 -29.49 -20.43 13.23
CA LYS A 433 -29.68 -20.07 14.65
C LYS A 433 -28.51 -19.30 15.26
N ARG A 434 -27.72 -18.59 14.45
CA ARG A 434 -26.60 -17.75 14.90
C ARG A 434 -27.08 -16.33 15.26
N PHE A 435 -27.94 -16.24 16.26
CA PHE A 435 -28.70 -15.02 16.59
C PHE A 435 -27.86 -13.78 16.93
N GLU A 436 -26.72 -13.94 17.60
CA GLU A 436 -25.80 -12.82 17.86
C GLU A 436 -25.23 -12.22 16.57
N ILE A 437 -25.00 -13.05 15.55
CA ILE A 437 -24.48 -12.65 14.24
C ILE A 437 -25.58 -11.94 13.44
N VAL A 438 -26.83 -12.44 13.53
CA VAL A 438 -28.01 -11.78 12.91
C VAL A 438 -28.12 -10.33 13.37
N ASN A 439 -28.07 -10.06 14.68
CA ASN A 439 -28.22 -8.70 15.19
C ASN A 439 -27.14 -7.74 14.68
N LYS A 440 -25.93 -8.25 14.42
CA LYS A 440 -24.84 -7.47 13.82
C LYS A 440 -25.11 -7.18 12.34
N TYR A 441 -25.56 -8.16 11.57
CA TYR A 441 -26.00 -7.93 10.18
C TYR A 441 -27.13 -6.90 10.11
N ILE A 442 -28.15 -7.01 10.98
CA ILE A 442 -29.24 -6.04 11.06
C ILE A 442 -28.72 -4.63 11.39
N THR A 443 -27.78 -4.51 12.33
CA THR A 443 -27.16 -3.23 12.68
C THR A 443 -26.46 -2.60 11.47
N VAL A 444 -25.71 -3.39 10.70
CA VAL A 444 -25.05 -2.94 9.47
C VAL A 444 -26.07 -2.49 8.42
N ILE A 445 -27.09 -3.31 8.15
CA ILE A 445 -28.17 -3.01 7.20
C ILE A 445 -28.84 -1.67 7.54
N ILE A 446 -29.21 -1.48 8.82
CA ILE A 446 -29.87 -0.26 9.29
C ILE A 446 -28.95 0.95 9.25
N THR A 447 -27.67 0.78 9.59
CA THR A 447 -26.69 1.88 9.57
C THR A 447 -26.48 2.38 8.14
N ASN A 448 -26.25 1.46 7.19
CA ASN A 448 -26.05 1.79 5.78
C ASN A 448 -27.30 2.45 5.18
N TYR A 449 -28.47 1.87 5.46
CA TYR A 449 -29.75 2.47 5.07
C TYR A 449 -29.86 3.92 5.57
N LYS A 450 -29.64 4.18 6.86
CA LYS A 450 -29.74 5.54 7.41
C LYS A 450 -28.74 6.50 6.77
N GLN A 451 -27.51 6.06 6.55
CA GLN A 451 -26.47 6.88 5.91
C GLN A 451 -26.85 7.24 4.47
N ASP A 452 -27.29 6.26 3.67
CA ASP A 452 -27.72 6.49 2.28
C ASP A 452 -28.96 7.38 2.22
N ILE A 453 -29.96 7.15 3.09
CA ILE A 453 -31.16 8.01 3.13
C ILE A 453 -30.80 9.44 3.52
N ASN A 454 -29.94 9.64 4.52
CA ASN A 454 -29.47 10.97 4.90
C ASN A 454 -28.71 11.64 3.75
N PHE A 455 -27.85 10.89 3.05
CA PHE A 455 -27.14 11.39 1.89
C PHE A 455 -28.11 11.81 0.77
N ILE A 456 -29.08 10.96 0.43
CA ILE A 456 -30.10 11.28 -0.58
C ILE A 456 -30.87 12.54 -0.16
N LYS A 457 -31.25 12.68 1.12
CA LYS A 457 -31.91 13.89 1.64
C LYS A 457 -31.06 15.15 1.47
N VAL A 458 -29.77 15.08 1.81
CA VAL A 458 -28.85 16.23 1.68
C VAL A 458 -28.60 16.57 0.21
N SER A 459 -28.30 15.58 -0.63
CA SER A 459 -27.97 15.78 -2.05
C SER A 459 -29.18 16.14 -2.91
N SER A 460 -30.40 15.71 -2.53
CA SER A 460 -31.62 16.14 -3.21
C SER A 460 -31.96 17.60 -2.96
N GLY A 461 -31.36 18.24 -1.94
CA GLY A 461 -31.38 19.68 -1.75
C GLY A 461 -32.78 20.27 -1.82
N ILE A 462 -33.80 19.54 -1.33
CA ILE A 462 -35.19 19.90 -1.55
C ILE A 462 -35.54 21.11 -0.68
N THR A 463 -35.22 22.29 -1.21
CA THR A 463 -35.39 23.59 -0.57
C THR A 463 -36.55 24.36 -1.20
N SER A 464 -37.39 23.75 -2.04
CA SER A 464 -38.64 24.37 -2.48
C SER A 464 -39.65 24.33 -1.32
N VAL A 465 -39.96 25.50 -0.77
CA VAL A 465 -40.89 25.65 0.36
C VAL A 465 -42.36 25.63 -0.12
N ASP A 466 -42.61 25.65 -1.43
CA ASP A 466 -43.96 25.86 -1.99
C ASP A 466 -44.56 24.65 -2.72
N ALA A 467 -43.80 23.58 -2.93
CA ALA A 467 -44.31 22.33 -3.53
C ALA A 467 -43.91 21.14 -2.67
N GLU A 468 -44.87 20.42 -2.11
CA GLU A 468 -44.62 19.19 -1.33
C GLU A 468 -44.07 18.09 -2.26
N ILE A 469 -42.74 18.00 -2.36
CA ILE A 469 -42.09 16.96 -3.17
C ILE A 469 -42.03 15.70 -2.33
N LYS A 470 -42.84 14.72 -2.72
CA LYS A 470 -42.86 13.39 -2.11
C LYS A 470 -42.33 12.36 -3.11
N PHE A 471 -41.16 11.82 -2.81
CA PHE A 471 -40.54 10.76 -3.61
C PHE A 471 -40.62 9.43 -2.85
N THR A 472 -41.15 8.39 -3.50
CA THR A 472 -41.27 7.05 -2.90
C THR A 472 -40.52 6.03 -3.75
N PHE A 473 -39.68 5.23 -3.11
CA PHE A 473 -38.87 4.21 -3.78
C PHE A 473 -38.60 3.02 -2.87
N SER A 474 -38.19 1.90 -3.47
CA SER A 474 -37.69 0.76 -2.72
C SER A 474 -36.16 0.86 -2.57
N TYR A 475 -35.65 0.84 -1.35
CA TYR A 475 -34.21 0.74 -1.09
C TYR A 475 -33.71 -0.69 -1.26
N VAL A 476 -34.58 -1.69 -1.08
CA VAL A 476 -34.33 -3.13 -1.24
C VAL A 476 -34.86 -3.70 -2.56
N THR A 477 -34.22 -4.74 -3.08
CA THR A 477 -34.69 -5.49 -4.26
C THR A 477 -35.83 -6.44 -3.89
N ASP A 478 -36.61 -6.90 -4.86
CA ASP A 478 -37.73 -7.82 -4.62
C ASP A 478 -37.29 -9.12 -3.90
N GLU A 479 -36.10 -9.63 -4.23
CA GLU A 479 -35.50 -10.80 -3.56
C GLU A 479 -35.16 -10.51 -2.09
N GLU A 480 -34.57 -9.34 -1.81
CA GLU A 480 -34.26 -8.92 -0.45
C GLU A 480 -35.53 -8.65 0.38
N ILE A 481 -36.59 -8.11 -0.24
CA ILE A 481 -37.90 -7.94 0.41
C ILE A 481 -38.43 -9.30 0.88
N PHE A 482 -38.33 -10.33 0.04
CA PHE A 482 -38.73 -11.68 0.41
C PHE A 482 -37.96 -12.18 1.66
N PHE A 483 -36.64 -12.01 1.68
CA PHE A 483 -35.82 -12.41 2.83
C PHE A 483 -36.15 -11.61 4.10
N ILE A 484 -36.33 -10.29 4.01
CA ILE A 484 -36.72 -9.45 5.16
C ILE A 484 -38.05 -9.92 5.76
N ASN A 485 -39.07 -10.14 4.92
CA ASN A 485 -40.37 -10.58 5.38
C ASN A 485 -40.32 -11.94 6.08
N GLN A 486 -39.56 -12.89 5.52
CA GLN A 486 -39.35 -14.20 6.13
C GLN A 486 -38.63 -14.09 7.48
N LEU A 487 -37.63 -13.21 7.57
CA LEU A 487 -36.85 -12.98 8.77
C LEU A 487 -37.73 -12.40 9.88
N ILE A 488 -38.56 -11.39 9.57
CA ILE A 488 -39.51 -10.78 10.51
C ILE A 488 -40.59 -11.78 10.97
N GLU A 489 -41.17 -12.56 10.05
CA GLU A 489 -42.19 -13.56 10.38
C GLU A 489 -41.65 -14.65 11.32
N LYS A 490 -40.47 -15.21 10.99
CA LYS A 490 -39.83 -16.23 11.83
C LYS A 490 -39.42 -15.69 13.20
N ASP A 491 -39.04 -14.42 13.28
CA ASP A 491 -38.63 -13.80 14.54
C ASP A 491 -39.76 -13.44 15.50
N LYS A 492 -41.03 -13.55 15.08
CA LYS A 492 -42.18 -13.42 15.99
C LYS A 492 -42.13 -14.40 17.18
N LEU A 493 -41.46 -15.54 17.00
CA LEU A 493 -41.36 -16.59 18.02
C LEU A 493 -40.09 -16.48 18.89
N ASN A 494 -38.98 -16.04 18.31
CA ASN A 494 -37.67 -16.05 18.98
C ASN A 494 -37.29 -14.69 19.60
N LEU A 495 -37.91 -13.59 19.17
CA LEU A 495 -37.69 -12.23 19.69
C LEU A 495 -36.21 -11.80 19.70
N VAL A 496 -35.45 -12.21 18.69
CA VAL A 496 -34.02 -11.92 18.59
C VAL A 496 -33.79 -10.49 18.12
N ILE A 497 -34.66 -10.00 17.24
CA ILE A 497 -34.56 -8.68 16.62
C ILE A 497 -35.51 -7.72 17.32
N SER A 498 -35.02 -6.52 17.62
CA SER A 498 -35.86 -5.52 18.27
C SER A 498 -37.03 -5.11 17.38
N GLU A 499 -38.19 -4.83 17.98
CA GLU A 499 -39.37 -4.34 17.23
C GLU A 499 -39.07 -3.02 16.49
N LYS A 500 -38.16 -2.20 17.04
CA LYS A 500 -37.68 -0.99 16.38
C LYS A 500 -36.95 -1.31 15.08
N ASP A 501 -36.09 -2.32 15.09
CA ASP A 501 -35.32 -2.72 13.91
C ASP A 501 -36.19 -3.42 12.86
N LYS A 502 -37.17 -4.23 13.29
CA LYS A 502 -38.19 -4.82 12.39
C LYS A 502 -38.99 -3.74 11.66
N ALA A 503 -39.35 -2.67 12.36
CA ALA A 503 -40.06 -1.55 11.77
C ALA A 503 -39.19 -0.84 10.71
N ILE A 504 -37.89 -0.62 10.98
CA ILE A 504 -36.97 -0.01 10.02
C ILE A 504 -36.78 -0.91 8.79
N LEU A 505 -36.56 -2.21 8.98
CA LEU A 505 -36.40 -3.17 7.88
C LEU A 505 -37.63 -3.21 6.97
N SER A 506 -38.83 -3.19 7.56
CA SER A 506 -40.10 -3.17 6.82
C SER A 506 -40.28 -1.88 5.99
N GLN A 507 -39.72 -0.75 6.46
CA GLN A 507 -39.80 0.52 5.73
C GLN A 507 -38.89 0.56 4.50
N MET A 508 -37.86 -0.28 4.42
CA MET A 508 -36.90 -0.25 3.31
C MET A 508 -37.54 -0.58 1.95
N SER A 509 -38.66 -1.29 1.92
CA SER A 509 -39.39 -1.62 0.68
C SER A 509 -40.19 -0.45 0.11
N SER A 510 -40.43 0.59 0.91
CA SER A 510 -41.25 1.75 0.51
C SER A 510 -40.80 2.98 1.31
N VAL A 511 -39.62 3.47 0.97
CA VAL A 511 -39.02 4.66 1.57
C VAL A 511 -39.67 5.89 0.97
N THR A 512 -40.15 6.78 1.83
CA THR A 512 -40.64 8.10 1.42
C THR A 512 -39.67 9.18 1.88
N ILE A 513 -39.23 10.03 0.95
CA ILE A 513 -38.50 11.26 1.25
C ILE A 513 -39.40 12.44 0.90
N ASP A 514 -39.60 13.32 1.88
CA ASP A 514 -40.29 14.59 1.75
C ASP A 514 -39.32 15.76 1.95
N ASN A 515 -39.75 16.94 1.52
CA ASN A 515 -38.99 18.19 1.60
C ASN A 515 -39.31 19.04 2.83
N ASN A 516 -40.13 18.53 3.74
CA ASN A 516 -40.18 19.09 5.08
C ASN A 516 -38.82 18.83 5.71
N LEU A 517 -38.02 19.89 5.93
CA LEU A 517 -36.88 19.81 6.83
C LEU A 517 -37.40 19.40 8.22
N SER A 518 -37.48 18.09 8.47
CA SER A 518 -37.56 17.57 9.82
C SER A 518 -36.33 18.08 10.56
N SER A 519 -36.54 18.61 11.76
CA SER A 519 -35.57 19.14 12.73
C SER A 519 -34.40 18.22 13.12
N ASP A 520 -34.20 17.10 12.41
CA ASP A 520 -33.28 16.01 12.75
C ASP A 520 -31.93 16.10 12.01
N ILE A 521 -31.73 17.09 11.12
CA ILE A 521 -30.42 17.34 10.51
C ILE A 521 -29.62 18.27 11.42
N ASN A 522 -28.82 17.67 12.29
CA ASN A 522 -27.90 18.41 13.16
C ASN A 522 -26.76 19.02 12.32
N ASP A 523 -26.49 20.33 12.47
CA ASP A 523 -25.50 21.10 11.70
C ASP A 523 -24.09 20.48 11.70
N GLU A 524 -23.74 19.75 12.77
CA GLU A 524 -22.48 19.01 12.89
C GLU A 524 -22.30 17.92 11.82
N ASN A 525 -23.38 17.18 11.48
CA ASN A 525 -23.29 16.14 10.46
C ASN A 525 -23.10 16.76 9.06
N LEU A 526 -23.74 17.91 8.80
CA LEU A 526 -23.64 18.62 7.53
C LEU A 526 -22.21 19.13 7.27
N GLN A 527 -21.51 19.60 8.31
CA GLN A 527 -20.11 20.03 8.22
C GLN A 527 -19.15 18.85 8.01
N ILE A 528 -19.37 17.72 8.69
CA ILE A 528 -18.58 16.49 8.49
C ILE A 528 -18.74 15.96 7.06
N PHE A 529 -19.95 16.01 6.49
CA PHE A 529 -20.19 15.59 5.11
C PHE A 529 -19.53 16.50 4.06
N ARG A 530 -19.56 17.83 4.24
CA ARG A 530 -18.85 18.78 3.35
C ARG A 530 -17.34 18.57 3.37
N ALA A 531 -16.77 18.30 4.54
CA ALA A 531 -15.34 18.02 4.69
C ALA A 531 -14.91 16.67 4.08
N THR A 532 -15.82 15.71 3.94
CA THR A 532 -15.50 14.36 3.43
C THR A 532 -15.55 14.26 1.89
N LEU A 533 -16.18 15.23 1.21
CA LEU A 533 -16.53 15.14 -0.21
C LEU A 533 -15.86 16.16 -1.12
N ASP A 534 -14.97 17.02 -0.61
CA ASP A 534 -14.24 18.04 -1.42
C ASP A 534 -15.18 18.88 -2.31
N ILE A 535 -16.40 19.15 -1.83
CA ILE A 535 -17.34 20.05 -2.50
C ILE A 535 -16.86 21.47 -2.17
N PRO A 536 -16.42 22.28 -3.16
CA PRO A 536 -15.89 23.60 -2.89
C PRO A 536 -16.94 24.47 -2.19
N GLU A 537 -16.50 25.21 -1.17
CA GLU A 537 -17.29 26.29 -0.57
C GLU A 537 -17.67 27.30 -1.67
N VAL A 538 -18.96 27.65 -1.74
CA VAL A 538 -19.46 28.75 -2.57
C VAL A 538 -19.12 30.08 -1.92
#